data_AF-A0A2D8ERL8-F1
#
_entry.id   AF-A0A2D8ERL8-F1
#
_cell.length_a   1.000
_cell.length_b   1.000
_cell.length_c   1.000
_cell.angle_alpha   90.00
_cell.angle_beta   90.00
_cell.angle_gamma   90.00
#
_symmetry.space_group_name_H-M   'P 1'
#
loop_
_entity.id
_entity.type
_entity.pdbx_description
1 polymer ?
#
loop_
_entity_poly.entity_id
_entity_poly.type
_entity_poly.pdbx_seq_one_letter_code
_entity_poly.pdbx_strand_id
1 'polypeptide(L)'
;MKLREIKYKNKVIKVKFKDIEDYAVYHYNDNLLTIRKGLTKRILGRTLFHEIFHIIMTLNDFKVAPHGEERVAELTEEYYSILLNNKILRNTIIRCFKV
;
A
#
# COMPACT_ATOMS: atom_id res chain seq x y z
N MET A 1 -3.95 -6.12 -16.64
CA MET A 1 -2.86 -6.53 -15.73
C MET A 1 -3.39 -6.58 -14.31
N LYS A 2 -3.05 -7.64 -13.56
CA LYS A 2 -3.46 -7.83 -12.15
C LYS A 2 -2.34 -7.32 -11.24
N LEU A 3 -2.68 -6.63 -10.16
CA LEU A 3 -1.70 -6.22 -9.14
C LEU A 3 -1.07 -7.47 -8.51
N ARG A 4 0.25 -7.62 -8.65
CA ARG A 4 1.03 -8.77 -8.16
C ARG A 4 2.25 -8.37 -7.35
N GLU A 5 2.72 -7.14 -7.54
CA GLU A 5 3.87 -6.60 -6.83
C GLU A 5 3.76 -5.09 -6.70
N ILE A 6 4.42 -4.55 -5.68
CA ILE A 6 4.66 -3.13 -5.46
C ILE A 6 6.16 -2.98 -5.23
N LYS A 7 6.81 -2.12 -6.00
CA LYS A 7 8.23 -1.78 -5.87
C LYS A 7 8.36 -0.51 -5.05
N TYR A 8 9.20 -0.53 -4.04
CA TYR A 8 9.50 0.66 -3.26
C TYR A 8 10.92 0.59 -2.72
N LYS A 9 11.70 1.67 -2.94
CA LYS A 9 13.15 1.68 -2.73
C LYS A 9 13.79 0.45 -3.41
N ASN A 10 14.60 -0.30 -2.67
CA ASN A 10 15.28 -1.53 -3.06
C ASN A 10 14.49 -2.81 -2.69
N LYS A 11 13.16 -2.72 -2.48
CA LYS A 11 12.30 -3.85 -2.13
C LYS A 11 11.21 -4.10 -3.17
N VAL A 12 10.87 -5.38 -3.34
CA VAL A 12 9.72 -5.84 -4.12
C VAL A 12 8.74 -6.52 -3.17
N ILE A 13 7.62 -5.84 -2.92
CA ILE A 13 6.53 -6.34 -2.09
C ILE A 13 5.61 -7.20 -2.96
N LYS A 14 5.49 -8.49 -2.67
CA LYS A 14 4.56 -9.39 -3.37
C LYS A 14 3.14 -9.09 -2.93
N VAL A 15 2.18 -9.13 -3.85
CA VAL A 15 0.75 -8.92 -3.56
C VAL A 15 -0.02 -10.19 -3.83
N LYS A 16 -0.74 -10.71 -2.82
CA LYS A 16 -1.61 -11.88 -2.94
C LYS A 16 -3.04 -11.54 -2.53
N PHE A 17 -4.00 -12.04 -3.29
CA PHE A 17 -5.41 -11.97 -2.91
C PHE A 17 -5.83 -13.30 -2.30
N LYS A 18 -6.24 -13.30 -1.03
CA LYS A 18 -6.61 -14.49 -0.25
C LYS A 18 -7.90 -14.25 0.52
N ASP A 19 -8.47 -15.34 1.02
CA ASP A 19 -9.58 -15.30 1.97
C ASP A 19 -8.95 -15.14 3.36
N ILE A 20 -9.16 -13.97 3.96
CA ILE A 20 -8.66 -13.55 5.27
C ILE A 20 -9.77 -12.76 5.97
N GLU A 21 -9.73 -12.66 7.30
CA GLU A 21 -10.73 -11.93 8.09
C GLU A 21 -10.61 -10.41 7.86
N ASP A 22 -9.40 -9.88 8.02
CA ASP A 22 -9.07 -8.47 7.79
C ASP A 22 -9.15 -8.06 6.32
N TYR A 23 -9.10 -6.75 6.05
CA TYR A 23 -9.13 -6.23 4.67
C TYR A 23 -7.80 -6.45 3.95
N ALA A 24 -6.69 -6.28 4.67
CA ALA A 24 -5.36 -6.60 4.20
C ALA A 24 -4.39 -6.73 5.40
N VAL A 25 -3.25 -7.37 5.16
CA VAL A 25 -2.14 -7.46 6.10
C VAL A 25 -0.83 -7.34 5.32
N TYR A 26 0.01 -6.38 5.73
CA TYR A 26 1.39 -6.29 5.28
C TYR A 26 2.34 -7.06 6.21
N HIS A 27 2.81 -8.21 5.75
CA HIS A 27 3.83 -9.02 6.42
C HIS A 27 5.22 -8.47 6.08
N TYR A 28 5.71 -7.57 6.94
CA TYR A 28 6.95 -6.83 6.75
C TYR A 28 8.19 -7.73 6.55
N ASN A 29 8.32 -8.79 7.35
CA ASN A 29 9.45 -9.73 7.26
C ASN A 29 9.53 -10.42 5.90
N ASP A 30 8.38 -10.71 5.29
CA ASP A 30 8.28 -11.47 4.05
C ASP A 30 8.19 -10.58 2.81
N ASN A 31 8.12 -9.25 2.98
CA ASN A 31 7.73 -8.29 1.94
C ASN A 31 6.49 -8.77 1.19
N LEU A 32 5.44 -9.13 1.95
CA LEU A 32 4.21 -9.71 1.40
C LEU A 32 3.00 -8.90 1.86
N LEU A 33 2.26 -8.36 0.90
CA LEU A 33 0.94 -7.78 1.11
C LEU A 33 -0.14 -8.82 0.76
N THR A 34 -0.89 -9.25 1.76
CA THR A 34 -2.08 -10.10 1.57
C THR A 34 -3.33 -9.21 1.60
N ILE A 35 -4.14 -9.24 0.55
CA ILE A 35 -5.39 -8.47 0.44
C ILE A 35 -6.56 -9.45 0.41
N ARG A 36 -7.66 -9.11 1.08
CA ARG A 36 -8.88 -9.93 1.04
C ARG A 36 -9.46 -9.98 -0.37
N LYS A 37 -9.92 -11.16 -0.80
CA LYS A 37 -10.71 -11.30 -2.04
C LYS A 37 -12.08 -10.64 -1.90
N GLY A 38 -12.68 -10.28 -3.04
CA GLY A 38 -14.07 -9.82 -3.09
C GLY A 38 -14.33 -8.43 -2.51
N LEU A 39 -13.30 -7.65 -2.17
CA LEU A 39 -13.49 -6.26 -1.74
C LEU A 39 -14.17 -5.43 -2.84
N THR A 40 -15.15 -4.62 -2.46
CA THR A 40 -15.73 -3.62 -3.36
C THR A 40 -14.64 -2.63 -3.79
N LYS A 41 -14.79 -2.02 -4.97
CA LYS A 41 -13.84 -1.01 -5.48
C LYS A 41 -13.50 0.05 -4.43
N ARG A 42 -14.52 0.61 -3.76
CA ARG A 42 -14.35 1.64 -2.72
C ARG A 42 -13.51 1.13 -1.54
N ILE A 43 -13.78 -0.09 -1.06
CA ILE A 43 -13.03 -0.67 0.06
C ILE A 43 -11.59 -0.99 -0.37
N LEU A 44 -11.41 -1.63 -1.53
CA LEU A 44 -10.10 -1.96 -2.07
C LEU A 44 -9.20 -0.72 -2.23
N GLY A 45 -9.74 0.39 -2.76
CA GLY A 45 -8.99 1.64 -2.90
C GLY A 45 -8.48 2.17 -1.57
N ARG A 46 -9.35 2.23 -0.55
CA ARG A 46 -9.00 2.69 0.81
C ARG A 46 -7.96 1.77 1.45
N THR A 47 -8.17 0.45 1.35
CA THR A 47 -7.25 -0.56 1.87
C THR A 47 -5.88 -0.43 1.20
N LEU A 48 -5.79 -0.21 -0.11
CA LEU A 48 -4.50 -0.03 -0.78
C LEU A 48 -3.75 1.21 -0.26
N PHE A 49 -4.40 2.35 -0.06
CA PHE A 49 -3.73 3.52 0.53
C PHE A 49 -3.23 3.25 1.94
N HIS A 50 -4.06 2.61 2.77
CA HIS A 50 -3.69 2.24 4.14
C HIS A 50 -2.47 1.31 4.18
N GLU A 51 -2.41 0.31 3.31
CA GLU A 51 -1.28 -0.62 3.26
C GLU A 51 -0.03 0.02 2.66
N ILE A 52 -0.18 0.95 1.70
CA ILE A 52 0.94 1.76 1.20
C ILE A 52 1.54 2.58 2.36
N PHE A 53 0.72 3.14 3.25
CA PHE A 53 1.21 3.83 4.45
C PHE A 53 2.08 2.92 5.31
N HIS A 54 1.60 1.71 5.61
CA HIS A 54 2.35 0.73 6.39
C HIS A 54 3.68 0.33 5.72
N ILE A 55 3.67 0.15 4.40
CA ILE A 55 4.89 -0.11 3.62
C ILE A 55 5.88 1.05 3.73
N ILE A 56 5.41 2.29 3.54
CA ILE A 56 6.24 3.50 3.64
C ILE A 56 6.84 3.60 5.04
N MET A 57 6.03 3.55 6.09
CA MET A 57 6.50 3.65 7.46
C MET A 57 7.56 2.59 7.77
N THR A 58 7.25 1.33 7.45
CA THR A 58 8.13 0.21 7.78
C THR A 58 9.47 0.30 7.05
N LEU A 59 9.47 0.65 5.76
CA LEU A 59 10.69 0.72 4.96
C LEU A 59 11.45 2.06 5.10
N ASN A 60 10.91 3.01 5.86
CA ASN A 60 11.62 4.21 6.32
C ASN A 60 12.05 4.14 7.78
N ASP A 61 11.77 3.02 8.49
CA ASP A 61 11.95 2.91 9.93
C ASP A 61 11.26 4.06 10.70
N PHE A 62 10.11 4.50 10.19
CA PHE A 62 9.37 5.64 10.74
C PHE A 62 8.33 5.18 11.75
N LYS A 63 8.34 5.77 12.94
CA LYS A 63 7.35 5.55 13.99
C LYS A 63 6.49 6.81 14.13
N VAL A 64 5.17 6.67 13.99
CA VAL A 64 4.25 7.82 14.09
C VAL A 64 4.19 8.39 15.51
N ALA A 65 4.12 7.54 16.54
CA ALA A 65 3.93 7.97 17.93
C ALA A 65 4.90 9.05 18.46
N PRO A 66 6.22 9.02 18.16
CA PRO A 66 7.16 10.06 18.61
C PRO A 66 7.19 11.32 17.71
N HIS A 67 6.37 11.42 16.66
CA HIS A 67 6.48 12.49 15.66
C HIS A 67 5.21 13.34 15.56
N GLY A 68 5.41 14.65 15.38
CA GLY A 68 4.33 15.60 15.11
C GLY A 68 3.81 15.51 13.68
N GLU A 69 2.70 16.20 13.42
CA GLU A 69 1.96 16.16 12.15
C GLU A 69 2.84 16.44 10.91
N GLU A 70 3.74 17.43 10.97
CA GLU A 70 4.60 17.81 9.83
C GLU A 70 5.49 16.67 9.36
N ARG A 71 6.10 15.91 10.27
CA ARG A 71 6.93 14.74 9.91
C ARG A 71 6.11 13.59 9.34
N VAL A 72 4.86 13.45 9.76
CA VAL A 72 3.95 12.48 9.16
C VAL A 72 3.52 12.96 7.77
N ALA A 73 3.35 14.27 7.59
CA ALA A 73 3.00 14.88 6.31
C ALA A 73 4.15 14.76 5.29
N GLU A 74 5.42 14.80 5.70
CA GLU A 74 6.57 14.53 4.82
C GLU A 74 6.49 13.14 4.14
N LEU A 75 5.86 12.14 4.79
CA LEU A 75 5.64 10.82 4.18
C LEU A 75 4.69 10.85 2.97
N THR A 76 3.97 11.94 2.74
CA THR A 76 3.11 12.08 1.55
C THR A 76 3.91 12.06 0.25
N GLU A 77 5.14 12.57 0.26
CA GLU A 77 6.06 12.51 -0.89
C GLU A 77 6.39 11.06 -1.28
N GLU A 78 6.42 10.14 -0.31
CA GLU A 78 6.70 8.74 -0.56
C GLU A 78 5.57 8.05 -1.33
N TYR A 79 4.33 8.52 -1.18
CA TYR A 79 3.21 8.06 -2.03
C TYR A 79 3.44 8.43 -3.48
N TYR A 80 3.95 9.65 -3.75
CA TYR A 80 4.26 10.06 -5.12
C TYR A 80 5.27 9.10 -5.75
N SER A 81 6.37 8.80 -5.04
CA SER A 81 7.39 7.85 -5.50
C SER A 81 6.82 6.46 -5.76
N ILE A 82 6.00 5.91 -4.85
CA ILE A 82 5.37 4.60 -5.03
C ILE A 82 4.41 4.60 -6.23
N LEU A 83 3.51 5.57 -6.34
CA LEU A 83 2.49 5.60 -7.39
C LEU A 83 3.09 5.93 -8.78
N LEU A 84 4.19 6.69 -8.83
CA LEU A 84 4.92 6.97 -10.06
C LEU A 84 5.56 5.68 -10.61
N ASN A 85 6.28 4.94 -9.76
CA ASN A 85 7.04 3.76 -10.13
C ASN A 85 6.18 2.49 -10.32
N ASN A 86 4.94 2.47 -9.80
CA ASN A 86 4.05 1.31 -9.85
C ASN A 86 2.80 1.56 -10.71
N LYS A 87 2.96 1.57 -12.04
CA LYS A 87 1.86 1.82 -12.99
C LYS A 87 0.64 0.93 -12.76
N ILE A 88 0.82 -0.36 -12.43
CA ILE A 88 -0.29 -1.29 -12.20
C ILE A 88 -1.04 -0.94 -10.90
N LEU A 89 -0.32 -0.62 -9.82
CA LEU A 89 -0.90 -0.17 -8.56
C LEU A 89 -1.70 1.12 -8.76
N ARG A 90 -1.08 2.14 -9.37
CA ARG A 90 -1.72 3.42 -9.68
C ARG A 90 -2.99 3.23 -10.49
N ASN A 91 -2.94 2.44 -11.56
CA ASN A 91 -4.11 2.16 -12.39
C ASN A 91 -5.20 1.38 -11.63
N THR A 92 -4.82 0.49 -10.71
CA THR A 92 -5.76 -0.25 -9.85
C THR A 92 -6.49 0.71 -8.92
N ILE A 93 -5.76 1.61 -8.27
CA ILE A 93 -6.31 2.65 -7.39
C ILE A 93 -7.24 3.59 -8.17
N ILE A 94 -6.81 4.11 -9.32
CA ILE A 94 -7.66 5.00 -10.15
C ILE A 94 -8.97 4.31 -10.55
N ARG A 95 -8.91 3.02 -10.91
CA ARG A 95 -10.13 2.23 -11.23
C ARG A 95 -11.05 2.03 -10.04
N CYS A 96 -10.54 2.11 -8.82
CA CYS A 96 -11.35 2.07 -7.61
C CYS A 96 -12.15 3.36 -7.40
N PHE A 97 -11.70 4.49 -7.98
CA PHE A 97 -12.33 5.80 -7.88
C PHE A 97 -13.26 6.16 -9.04
N LYS A 98 -13.16 5.45 -10.16
CA LYS A 98 -14.12 5.59 -11.25
C LYS A 98 -15.44 4.94 -10.83
N VAL A 99 -16.36 5.80 -10.39
CA VAL A 99 -17.78 5.51 -10.16
C VAL A 99 -18.41 5.10 -11.49
#